data_AF-A0A5K4F4E5-F1
#
_entry.id   AF-A0A5K4F4E5-F1
#
_cell.length_a   1.000
_cell.length_b   1.000
_cell.length_c   1.000
_cell.angle_alpha   90.00
_cell.angle_beta   90.00
_cell.angle_gamma   90.00
#
_symmetry.space_group_name_H-M   'P 1'
#
loop_
_entity.id
_entity.type
_entity.pdbx_description
1 polymer ?
#
loop_
_entity_poly.entity_id
_entity_poly.type
_entity_poly.pdbx_seq_one_letter_code
_entity_poly.pdbx_strand_id
1 'polypeptide(L)'
;MNYPDIAGLVLDATFDNIDELSRRVAPSIFDPVLESVVKMYLDLNNLSHVINYDGPVLIIRRSDDEVISTGDDHSRATNRGNHLLIGLLKHRFPYLMTVENESILNAYLSLSAEEQRNTFNELDYNPEEYGELVANFLKVEALEKQIESMPLYPSKLGKEITESDVQRNILFYLVSKYFVESPGSHCTPLAGKYLQPPWSPLTPSFSESSETDIDCKIVD
;
A
#
# COMPACT_ATOMS: atom_id res chain seq x y z
N MET A 1 -6.45 17.95 -0.76
CA MET A 1 -6.77 16.85 0.16
C MET A 1 -7.86 17.32 1.11
N ASN A 2 -8.91 16.53 1.36
CA ASN A 2 -10.12 17.01 2.04
C ASN A 2 -10.00 17.07 3.58
N TYR A 3 -9.00 16.41 4.16
CA TYR A 3 -8.84 16.25 5.61
C TYR A 3 -7.37 16.43 6.03
N PRO A 4 -6.84 17.65 6.09
CA PRO A 4 -5.41 17.91 6.28
C PRO A 4 -4.85 17.41 7.62
N ASP A 5 -5.70 17.20 8.63
CA ASP A 5 -5.28 16.88 10.00
C ASP A 5 -5.23 15.37 10.33
N ILE A 6 -5.43 14.49 9.34
CA ILE A 6 -5.30 13.04 9.58
C ILE A 6 -3.82 12.66 9.74
N ALA A 7 -3.51 11.93 10.80
CA ALA A 7 -2.13 11.53 11.11
C ALA A 7 -1.66 10.27 10.36
N GLY A 8 -2.60 9.46 9.87
CA GLY A 8 -2.33 8.18 9.22
C GLY A 8 -3.61 7.59 8.65
N LEU A 9 -3.46 6.73 7.64
CA LEU A 9 -4.56 6.03 6.99
C LEU A 9 -4.31 4.52 7.05
N VAL A 10 -5.29 3.77 7.56
CA VAL A 10 -5.30 2.30 7.49
C VAL A 10 -6.51 1.89 6.66
N LEU A 11 -6.25 1.15 5.59
CA LEU A 11 -7.24 0.75 4.59
C LEU A 11 -7.41 -0.77 4.64
N ASP A 12 -8.40 -1.25 5.38
CA ASP A 12 -8.75 -2.67 5.43
C ASP A 12 -9.78 -3.00 4.34
N ALA A 13 -9.53 -4.08 3.59
CA ALA A 13 -10.43 -4.59 2.55
C ALA A 13 -10.91 -3.50 1.55
N THR A 14 -10.03 -2.56 1.21
CA THR A 14 -10.33 -1.42 0.33
C THR A 14 -9.92 -1.68 -1.13
N PHE A 15 -10.56 -0.98 -2.06
CA PHE A 15 -10.33 -1.06 -3.51
C PHE A 15 -9.88 0.29 -4.09
N ASP A 16 -9.36 0.32 -5.31
CA ASP A 16 -8.89 1.52 -6.02
C ASP A 16 -10.02 2.38 -6.61
N ASN A 17 -10.94 1.76 -7.35
CA ASN A 17 -12.06 2.40 -8.00
C ASN A 17 -13.24 1.41 -8.12
N ILE A 18 -14.46 1.91 -7.90
CA ILE A 18 -15.71 1.16 -7.98
C ILE A 18 -16.09 0.77 -9.42
N ASP A 19 -15.58 1.44 -10.45
CA ASP A 19 -15.99 1.23 -11.85
C ASP A 19 -15.98 -0.25 -12.25
N GLU A 20 -14.91 -0.96 -11.93
CA GLU A 20 -14.73 -2.37 -12.28
C GLU A 20 -15.49 -3.33 -11.36
N LEU A 21 -15.78 -2.90 -10.14
CA LEU A 21 -16.67 -3.63 -9.24
C LEU A 21 -18.12 -3.52 -9.72
N SER A 22 -18.50 -2.34 -10.23
CA SER A 22 -19.86 -2.07 -10.71
C SER A 22 -20.21 -2.93 -11.91
N ARG A 23 -19.28 -3.10 -12.88
CA ARG A 23 -19.50 -3.93 -14.08
C ARG A 23 -19.91 -5.37 -13.78
N ARG A 24 -19.68 -5.88 -12.57
CA ARG A 24 -20.08 -7.23 -12.16
C ARG A 24 -21.53 -7.34 -11.69
N VAL A 25 -22.21 -6.22 -11.42
CA VAL A 25 -23.59 -6.24 -10.90
C VAL A 25 -24.65 -6.31 -12.00
N ALA A 26 -24.27 -6.05 -13.25
CA ALA A 26 -25.20 -5.99 -14.37
C ALA A 26 -24.60 -6.61 -15.65
N PRO A 27 -25.43 -7.10 -16.58
CA PRO A 27 -24.97 -7.54 -17.89
C PRO A 27 -24.31 -6.40 -18.68
N SER A 28 -23.30 -6.73 -19.50
CA SER A 28 -22.47 -5.73 -20.23
C SER A 28 -23.24 -4.80 -21.17
N ILE A 29 -24.45 -5.17 -21.59
CA ILE A 29 -25.33 -4.26 -22.36
C ILE A 29 -25.68 -2.97 -21.59
N PHE A 30 -25.60 -3.00 -20.26
CA PHE A 30 -25.86 -1.86 -19.40
C PHE A 30 -24.60 -1.05 -19.04
N ASP A 31 -23.40 -1.47 -19.48
CA ASP A 31 -22.14 -0.81 -19.13
C ASP A 31 -22.17 0.71 -19.37
N PRO A 32 -22.69 1.25 -20.50
CA PRO A 32 -22.71 2.70 -20.72
C PRO A 32 -23.60 3.45 -19.71
N VAL A 33 -24.73 2.84 -19.31
CA VAL A 33 -25.64 3.43 -18.32
C VAL A 33 -25.00 3.36 -16.94
N LEU A 34 -24.40 2.21 -16.62
CA LEU A 34 -23.77 1.97 -15.33
C LEU A 34 -22.57 2.90 -15.11
N GLU A 35 -21.70 3.03 -16.11
CA GLU A 35 -20.57 3.97 -16.07
C GLU A 35 -21.05 5.40 -15.81
N SER A 36 -22.10 5.85 -16.50
CA SER A 36 -22.66 7.19 -16.30
C SER A 36 -23.27 7.36 -14.90
N VAL A 37 -23.98 6.36 -14.37
CA VAL A 37 -24.64 6.42 -13.06
C VAL A 37 -23.60 6.39 -11.94
N VAL A 38 -22.61 5.48 -12.03
CA VAL A 38 -21.52 5.35 -11.07
C VAL A 38 -20.73 6.65 -11.01
N LYS A 39 -20.31 7.17 -12.15
CA LYS A 39 -19.58 8.45 -12.21
C LYS A 39 -20.37 9.63 -11.67
N MET A 40 -21.69 9.64 -11.87
CA MET A 40 -22.53 10.77 -11.46
C MET A 40 -22.94 10.73 -9.99
N TYR A 41 -23.11 9.54 -9.40
CA TYR A 41 -23.71 9.39 -8.08
C TYR A 41 -22.88 8.58 -7.07
N LEU A 42 -21.88 7.83 -7.53
CA LEU A 42 -21.08 6.89 -6.74
C LEU A 42 -19.61 6.94 -7.14
N ASP A 43 -19.04 8.13 -7.36
CA ASP A 43 -17.62 8.30 -7.71
C ASP A 43 -16.71 7.95 -6.52
N LEU A 44 -16.50 6.65 -6.31
CA LEU A 44 -15.66 6.08 -5.27
C LEU A 44 -14.28 5.75 -5.84
N ASN A 45 -13.55 6.80 -6.21
CA ASN A 45 -12.16 6.70 -6.66
C ASN A 45 -11.19 6.86 -5.47
N ASN A 46 -11.10 5.82 -4.64
CA ASN A 46 -10.24 5.80 -3.46
C ASN A 46 -8.76 6.05 -3.83
N LEU A 47 -8.29 5.50 -4.95
CA LEU A 47 -6.91 5.73 -5.38
C LEU A 47 -6.62 7.23 -5.55
N SER A 48 -7.52 7.98 -6.17
CA SER A 48 -7.36 9.44 -6.32
C SER A 48 -7.25 10.17 -4.99
N HIS A 49 -7.96 9.70 -3.96
CA HIS A 49 -7.86 10.28 -2.62
C HIS A 49 -6.55 9.92 -1.94
N VAL A 50 -6.12 8.66 -2.04
CA VAL A 50 -4.91 8.15 -1.38
C VAL A 50 -3.64 8.75 -1.99
N ILE A 51 -3.56 8.94 -3.31
CA ILE A 51 -2.38 9.57 -3.93
C ILE A 51 -2.22 11.05 -3.56
N ASN A 52 -3.33 11.73 -3.24
CA ASN A 52 -3.34 13.13 -2.80
C ASN A 52 -3.08 13.28 -1.29
N TYR A 53 -2.83 12.17 -0.58
CA TYR A 53 -2.46 12.17 0.83
C TYR A 53 -0.97 11.86 0.96
N ASP A 54 -0.21 12.84 1.46
CA ASP A 54 1.23 12.73 1.67
C ASP A 54 1.62 11.99 2.96
N GLY A 55 0.66 11.72 3.85
CA GLY A 55 0.92 11.10 5.14
C GLY A 55 1.07 9.57 5.09
N PRO A 56 1.22 8.93 6.26
CA PRO A 56 1.41 7.49 6.39
C PRO A 56 0.19 6.68 5.92
N VAL A 57 0.41 5.62 5.14
CA VAL A 57 -0.66 4.74 4.62
C VAL A 57 -0.30 3.28 4.86
N LEU A 58 -1.26 2.48 5.31
CA LEU A 58 -1.20 1.03 5.39
C LEU A 58 -2.40 0.43 4.67
N ILE A 59 -2.15 -0.47 3.73
CA ILE A 59 -3.18 -1.24 3.02
C ILE A 59 -3.18 -2.66 3.58
N ILE A 60 -4.33 -3.10 4.08
CA ILE A 60 -4.56 -4.44 4.57
C ILE A 60 -5.49 -5.14 3.56
N ARG A 61 -4.94 -6.12 2.84
CA ARG A 61 -5.70 -6.92 1.88
C ARG A 61 -6.14 -8.23 2.51
N ARG A 62 -7.42 -8.55 2.37
CA ARG A 62 -8.00 -9.84 2.75
C ARG A 62 -7.73 -10.88 1.68
N SER A 63 -7.18 -12.03 2.08
CA SER A 63 -6.66 -13.05 1.15
C SER A 63 -7.73 -13.71 0.29
N ASP A 64 -8.98 -13.74 0.78
CA ASP A 64 -10.11 -14.46 0.17
C ASP A 64 -11.33 -13.52 0.07
N ASP A 65 -11.08 -12.26 -0.29
CA ASP A 65 -12.12 -11.24 -0.42
C ASP A 65 -12.94 -11.43 -1.71
N GLU A 66 -14.19 -11.84 -1.54
CA GLU A 66 -15.16 -12.08 -2.58
C GLU A 66 -15.77 -10.79 -3.17
N VAL A 67 -15.72 -9.68 -2.42
CA VAL A 67 -16.37 -8.42 -2.77
C VAL A 67 -15.49 -7.61 -3.71
N ILE A 68 -14.22 -7.43 -3.34
CA ILE A 68 -13.29 -6.57 -4.09
C ILE A 68 -12.41 -7.35 -5.07
N SER A 69 -12.63 -8.63 -5.31
CA SER A 69 -11.87 -9.43 -6.30
C SER A 69 -12.67 -9.66 -7.57
N THR A 70 -12.15 -9.25 -8.73
CA THR A 70 -12.88 -9.16 -10.01
C THR A 70 -13.02 -10.44 -10.83
N GLY A 71 -12.23 -11.48 -10.56
CA GLY A 71 -12.30 -12.76 -11.24
C GLY A 71 -13.38 -13.69 -10.67
N ASP A 72 -13.84 -14.63 -11.49
CA ASP A 72 -14.89 -15.60 -11.15
C ASP A 72 -14.52 -16.51 -9.97
N ASP A 73 -13.22 -16.77 -9.78
CA ASP A 73 -12.69 -17.58 -8.66
C ASP A 73 -12.30 -16.75 -7.42
N HIS A 74 -12.66 -15.46 -7.40
CA HIS A 74 -12.19 -14.51 -6.37
C HIS A 74 -10.66 -14.54 -6.19
N SER A 75 -9.95 -14.72 -7.30
CA SER A 75 -8.51 -14.95 -7.25
C SER A 75 -7.79 -13.71 -6.73
N ARG A 76 -6.74 -13.94 -5.92
CA ARG A 76 -5.88 -12.88 -5.35
C ARG A 76 -5.35 -11.92 -6.41
N ALA A 77 -5.04 -12.44 -7.59
CA ALA A 77 -4.58 -11.65 -8.74
C ALA A 77 -5.56 -10.52 -9.11
N THR A 78 -6.85 -10.78 -8.98
CA THR A 78 -7.94 -9.87 -9.40
C THR A 78 -8.46 -8.97 -8.27
N ASN A 79 -7.87 -9.07 -7.08
CA ASN A 79 -8.21 -8.24 -5.92
C ASN A 79 -7.87 -6.76 -6.20
N ARG A 80 -8.85 -5.87 -6.05
CA ARG A 80 -8.70 -4.44 -6.31
C ARG A 80 -7.78 -3.73 -5.33
N GLY A 81 -7.49 -4.33 -4.17
CA GLY A 81 -6.42 -3.88 -3.27
C GLY A 81 -5.04 -3.89 -3.94
N ASN A 82 -4.80 -4.78 -4.91
CA ASN A 82 -3.54 -4.80 -5.67
C ASN A 82 -3.38 -3.52 -6.50
N HIS A 83 -4.45 -3.13 -7.19
CA HIS A 83 -4.48 -1.94 -8.03
C HIS A 83 -4.31 -0.67 -7.19
N LEU A 84 -4.89 -0.67 -5.98
CA LEU A 84 -4.74 0.42 -5.02
C LEU A 84 -3.27 0.56 -4.58
N LEU A 85 -2.63 -0.54 -4.19
CA LEU A 85 -1.21 -0.55 -3.80
C LEU A 85 -0.31 -0.13 -4.96
N ILE A 86 -0.47 -0.74 -6.14
CA ILE A 86 0.34 -0.44 -7.32
C ILE A 86 0.17 1.03 -7.72
N GLY A 87 -1.06 1.53 -7.75
CA GLY A 87 -1.35 2.94 -8.05
C GLY A 87 -0.70 3.89 -7.04
N LEU A 88 -0.74 3.56 -5.74
CA LEU A 88 -0.08 4.33 -4.70
C LEU A 88 1.45 4.36 -4.90
N LEU A 89 2.07 3.20 -5.14
CA LEU A 89 3.52 3.09 -5.32
C LEU A 89 3.98 3.77 -6.62
N LYS A 90 3.19 3.71 -7.70
CA LYS A 90 3.44 4.47 -8.94
C LYS A 90 3.48 5.97 -8.70
N HIS A 91 2.57 6.48 -7.87
CA HIS A 91 2.55 7.89 -7.53
C HIS A 91 3.69 8.26 -6.59
N ARG A 92 3.93 7.49 -5.53
CA ARG A 92 4.94 7.83 -4.51
C ARG A 92 6.37 7.60 -4.98
N PHE A 93 6.63 6.52 -5.72
CA PHE A 93 7.97 6.07 -6.10
C PHE A 93 8.04 5.71 -7.60
N PRO A 94 7.77 6.67 -8.50
CA PRO A 94 7.64 6.39 -9.93
C PRO A 94 8.89 5.77 -10.55
N TYR A 95 10.09 6.10 -10.06
CA TYR A 95 11.34 5.58 -10.61
C TYR A 95 11.63 4.12 -10.23
N LEU A 96 10.95 3.59 -9.20
CA LEU A 96 11.03 2.17 -8.84
C LEU A 96 9.97 1.32 -9.57
N MET A 97 8.92 1.95 -10.08
CA MET A 97 7.83 1.27 -10.80
C MET A 97 8.12 1.13 -12.29
N THR A 98 9.24 0.48 -12.62
CA THR A 98 9.57 0.07 -14.00
C THR A 98 8.58 -0.99 -14.50
N VAL A 99 8.52 -1.21 -15.81
CA VAL A 99 7.64 -2.24 -16.41
C VAL A 99 7.95 -3.64 -15.83
N GLU A 100 9.23 -3.94 -15.63
CA GLU A 100 9.68 -5.20 -15.02
C GLU A 100 9.23 -5.31 -13.56
N ASN A 101 9.50 -4.28 -12.76
CA ASN A 101 9.15 -4.28 -11.34
C ASN A 101 7.63 -4.34 -11.11
N GLU A 102 6.84 -3.66 -11.94
CA GLU A 102 5.39 -3.76 -11.89
C GLU A 102 4.91 -5.17 -12.24
N SER A 103 5.50 -5.81 -13.24
CA SER A 103 5.17 -7.20 -13.60
C SER A 103 5.50 -8.16 -12.45
N ILE A 104 6.66 -8.00 -11.82
CA ILE A 104 7.08 -8.82 -10.67
C ILE A 104 6.16 -8.57 -9.47
N LEU A 105 5.80 -7.32 -9.20
CA LEU A 105 4.88 -6.98 -8.11
C LEU A 105 3.47 -7.57 -8.34
N ASN A 106 2.94 -7.50 -9.56
CA ASN A 106 1.68 -8.14 -9.90
C ASN A 106 1.73 -9.66 -9.70
N ALA A 107 2.81 -10.30 -10.12
CA ALA A 107 3.02 -11.73 -9.91
C ALA A 107 3.04 -12.05 -8.39
N TYR A 108 3.83 -11.31 -7.62
CA TYR A 108 3.91 -11.45 -6.16
C TYR A 108 2.56 -11.29 -5.45
N LEU A 109 1.75 -10.28 -5.83
CA LEU A 109 0.43 -10.05 -5.23
C LEU A 109 -0.60 -11.15 -5.59
N SER A 110 -0.31 -11.94 -6.62
CA SER A 110 -1.13 -13.09 -7.01
C SER A 110 -0.81 -14.36 -6.21
N LEU A 111 0.33 -14.40 -5.53
CA LEU A 111 0.79 -15.52 -4.72
C LEU A 111 0.00 -15.65 -3.40
N SER A 112 0.01 -16.86 -2.83
CA SER A 112 -0.42 -17.11 -1.45
C SER A 112 0.57 -16.54 -0.44
N ALA A 113 0.14 -16.39 0.81
CA ALA A 113 1.00 -15.89 1.88
C ALA A 113 2.26 -16.76 2.11
N GLU A 114 2.19 -18.06 1.81
CA GLU A 114 3.36 -18.95 1.90
C GLU A 114 4.35 -18.71 0.78
N GLU A 115 3.86 -18.65 -0.45
CA GLU A 115 4.67 -18.36 -1.63
C GLU A 115 5.32 -16.98 -1.55
N GLN A 116 4.59 -15.96 -1.08
CA GLN A 116 5.14 -14.62 -0.84
C GLN A 116 6.32 -14.65 0.14
N ARG A 117 6.22 -15.41 1.24
CA ARG A 117 7.33 -15.57 2.19
C ARG A 117 8.53 -16.25 1.53
N ASN A 118 8.29 -17.26 0.69
CA ASN A 118 9.35 -17.96 -0.01
C ASN A 118 10.05 -17.04 -1.02
N THR A 119 9.32 -16.16 -1.72
CA THR A 119 9.92 -15.16 -2.61
C THR A 119 10.93 -14.27 -1.88
N PHE A 120 10.63 -13.80 -0.67
CA PHE A 120 11.59 -13.01 0.12
C PHE A 120 12.81 -13.81 0.55
N ASN A 121 12.63 -15.07 0.93
CA ASN A 121 13.75 -15.94 1.32
C ASN A 121 14.69 -16.24 0.13
N GLU A 122 14.14 -16.37 -1.08
CA GLU A 122 14.93 -16.64 -2.30
C GLU A 122 15.71 -15.41 -2.79
N LEU A 123 15.25 -14.20 -2.47
CA LEU A 123 15.86 -12.95 -2.91
C LEU A 123 17.09 -12.51 -2.10
N ASP A 124 17.53 -13.29 -1.10
CA ASP A 124 18.54 -12.89 -0.10
C ASP A 124 18.21 -11.50 0.49
N TYR A 125 16.91 -11.26 0.69
CA TYR A 125 16.40 -9.95 1.02
C TYR A 125 16.60 -9.64 2.51
N ASN A 126 17.42 -8.62 2.80
CA ASN A 126 17.63 -8.08 4.13
C ASN A 126 16.83 -6.77 4.32
N PRO A 127 15.66 -6.80 4.99
CA PRO A 127 14.82 -5.61 5.17
C PRO A 127 15.50 -4.48 5.94
N GLU A 128 16.40 -4.79 6.86
CA GLU A 128 17.12 -3.79 7.66
C GLU A 128 18.10 -2.98 6.81
N GLU A 129 18.79 -3.64 5.87
CA GLU A 129 19.76 -2.99 4.97
C GLU A 129 19.12 -1.88 4.14
N TYR A 130 18.01 -2.18 3.48
CA TYR A 130 17.30 -1.19 2.66
C TYR A 130 16.51 -0.18 3.51
N GLY A 131 16.17 -0.53 4.75
CA GLY A 131 15.34 0.32 5.59
C GLY A 131 16.00 1.62 5.99
N GLU A 132 17.26 1.57 6.43
CA GLU A 132 18.01 2.79 6.76
C GLU A 132 18.25 3.66 5.52
N LEU A 133 18.63 3.03 4.39
CA LEU A 133 18.89 3.73 3.13
C LEU A 133 17.65 4.50 2.66
N VAL A 134 16.50 3.81 2.59
CA VAL A 134 15.23 4.39 2.14
C VAL A 134 14.77 5.48 3.09
N ALA A 135 14.80 5.24 4.41
CA ALA A 135 14.38 6.23 5.39
C ALA A 135 15.26 7.49 5.33
N ASN A 136 16.58 7.35 5.25
CA ASN A 136 17.50 8.47 5.17
C ASN A 136 17.30 9.28 3.88
N PHE A 137 17.17 8.61 2.73
CA PHE A 137 16.90 9.28 1.46
C PHE A 137 15.61 10.10 1.52
N LEU A 138 14.51 9.50 2.00
CA LEU A 138 13.21 10.17 2.06
C LEU A 138 13.18 11.31 3.09
N LYS A 139 13.92 11.21 4.20
CA LYS A 139 14.07 12.31 5.16
C LYS A 139 14.80 13.50 4.54
N VAL A 140 15.92 13.27 3.84
CA VAL A 140 16.68 14.33 3.17
C VAL A 140 15.81 15.00 2.10
N GLU A 141 15.16 14.21 1.24
CA GLU A 141 14.29 14.75 0.20
C GLU A 141 13.09 15.53 0.79
N ALA A 142 12.51 15.04 1.88
CA ALA A 142 11.42 15.73 2.56
C ALA A 142 11.85 17.09 3.14
N LEU A 143 13.05 17.18 3.72
CA LEU A 143 13.60 18.44 4.23
C LEU A 143 13.81 19.45 3.09
N GLU A 144 14.38 19.01 1.96
CA GLU A 144 14.55 19.85 0.77
C GLU A 144 13.20 20.38 0.26
N LYS A 145 12.22 19.49 0.12
CA LYS A 145 10.87 19.85 -0.36
C LYS A 145 10.11 20.75 0.62
N GLN A 146 10.28 20.57 1.92
CA GLN A 146 9.68 21.46 2.92
C GLN A 146 10.20 22.89 2.79
N ILE A 147 11.51 23.05 2.57
CA ILE A 147 12.12 24.38 2.33
C ILE A 147 11.52 25.01 1.07
N GLU A 148 11.27 24.21 0.04
CA GLU A 148 10.68 24.63 -1.23
C GLU A 148 9.13 24.73 -1.21
N SER A 149 8.49 24.43 -0.07
CA SER A 149 7.03 24.36 0.07
C SER A 149 6.36 23.42 -0.96
N MET A 150 7.01 22.30 -1.28
CA MET A 150 6.56 21.28 -2.23
C MET A 150 5.95 20.05 -1.52
N PRO A 151 5.04 19.31 -2.18
CA PRO A 151 4.49 18.06 -1.65
C PRO A 151 5.56 16.97 -1.52
N LEU A 152 5.40 16.07 -0.56
CA LEU A 152 6.38 15.02 -0.25
C LEU A 152 6.55 14.02 -1.39
N TYR A 153 5.47 13.70 -2.10
CA TYR A 153 5.45 12.80 -3.24
C TYR A 153 5.10 13.56 -4.53
N PRO A 154 5.53 13.08 -5.71
CA PRO A 154 6.38 11.90 -5.97
C PRO A 154 7.83 12.06 -5.49
N SER A 155 8.44 10.98 -5.00
CA SER A 155 9.86 10.92 -4.60
C SER A 155 10.78 10.62 -5.79
N LYS A 156 12.02 11.11 -5.72
CA LYS A 156 13.13 10.79 -6.63
C LYS A 156 13.84 9.47 -6.30
N LEU A 157 13.42 8.75 -5.25
CA LEU A 157 14.01 7.47 -4.85
C LEU A 157 14.00 6.49 -6.04
N GLY A 158 15.15 5.87 -6.31
CA GLY A 158 15.34 4.95 -7.43
C GLY A 158 15.81 5.60 -8.74
N LYS A 159 15.78 6.93 -8.85
CA LYS A 159 16.14 7.65 -10.10
C LYS A 159 17.58 7.41 -10.55
N GLU A 160 18.51 7.30 -9.61
CA GLU A 160 19.95 7.15 -9.88
C GLU A 160 20.43 5.70 -9.74
N ILE A 161 19.54 4.77 -9.37
CA ILE A 161 19.88 3.36 -9.20
C ILE A 161 19.81 2.68 -10.57
N THR A 162 20.90 2.05 -10.99
CA THR A 162 21.00 1.41 -12.32
C THR A 162 20.82 -0.10 -12.26
N GLU A 163 21.07 -0.68 -11.09
CA GLU A 163 21.02 -2.09 -10.81
C GLU A 163 19.56 -2.50 -10.57
N SER A 164 19.01 -3.29 -11.49
CA SER A 164 17.61 -3.74 -11.43
C SER A 164 17.29 -4.52 -10.14
N ASP A 165 18.23 -5.35 -9.67
CA ASP A 165 18.07 -6.12 -8.43
C ASP A 165 17.95 -5.20 -7.19
N VAL A 166 18.73 -4.12 -7.14
CA VAL A 166 18.67 -3.13 -6.06
C VAL A 166 17.35 -2.36 -6.10
N GLN A 167 16.91 -1.93 -7.29
CA GLN A 167 15.60 -1.28 -7.45
C GLN A 167 14.46 -2.21 -7.00
N ARG A 168 14.51 -3.48 -7.39
CA ARG A 168 13.54 -4.50 -6.99
C ARG A 168 13.51 -4.68 -5.48
N ASN A 169 14.67 -4.84 -4.83
CA ASN A 169 14.75 -5.04 -3.39
C ASN A 169 14.22 -3.82 -2.61
N ILE A 170 14.53 -2.61 -3.05
CA ILE A 170 13.97 -1.37 -2.46
C ILE A 170 12.45 -1.32 -2.63
N LEU A 171 11.93 -1.67 -3.81
CA LEU A 171 10.50 -1.74 -4.05
C LEU A 171 9.83 -2.74 -3.10
N PHE A 172 10.39 -3.93 -2.94
CA PHE A 172 9.85 -4.95 -2.05
C PHE A 172 9.95 -4.57 -0.57
N TYR A 173 10.97 -3.81 -0.18
CA TYR A 173 10.99 -3.14 1.11
C TYR A 173 9.81 -2.21 1.30
N LEU A 174 9.55 -1.32 0.35
CA LEU A 174 8.41 -0.41 0.42
C LEU A 174 7.08 -1.18 0.45
N VAL A 175 6.93 -2.23 -0.36
CA VAL A 175 5.75 -3.11 -0.33
C VAL A 175 5.54 -3.66 1.09
N SER A 176 6.59 -4.15 1.75
CA SER A 176 6.50 -4.65 3.13
C SER A 176 6.06 -3.60 4.17
N LYS A 177 6.21 -2.31 3.87
CA LYS A 177 5.79 -1.19 4.74
C LYS A 177 4.38 -0.70 4.45
N TYR A 178 3.95 -0.75 3.19
CA TYR A 178 2.63 -0.25 2.76
C TYR A 178 1.55 -1.34 2.72
N PHE A 179 1.92 -2.62 2.73
CA PHE A 179 1.02 -3.72 2.45
C PHE A 179 1.11 -4.84 3.48
N VAL A 180 -0.05 -5.29 3.94
CA VAL A 180 -0.21 -6.46 4.80
C VAL A 180 -1.29 -7.37 4.23
N GLU A 181 -0.96 -8.65 4.12
CA GLU A 181 -1.92 -9.70 3.81
C GLU A 181 -2.55 -10.22 5.13
N SER A 182 -3.88 -10.23 5.19
CA SER A 182 -4.64 -10.81 6.32
C SER A 182 -5.54 -11.95 5.84
N PRO A 183 -5.57 -13.10 6.53
CA PRO A 183 -6.44 -14.20 6.16
C PRO A 183 -7.92 -13.87 6.36
N GLY A 184 -8.77 -14.39 5.47
CA GLY A 184 -10.22 -14.34 5.62
C GLY A 184 -10.93 -13.58 4.48
N SER A 185 -12.27 -13.57 4.59
CA SER A 185 -13.19 -12.90 3.67
C SER A 185 -13.49 -11.46 4.11
N HIS A 186 -14.22 -10.73 3.27
CA HIS A 186 -14.56 -9.32 3.51
C HIS A 186 -15.27 -9.06 4.85
N CYS A 187 -16.18 -9.95 5.24
CA CYS A 187 -16.98 -9.82 6.47
C CYS A 187 -16.33 -10.42 7.72
N THR A 188 -15.10 -10.93 7.63
CA THR A 188 -14.41 -11.55 8.77
C THR A 188 -13.71 -10.47 9.61
N PRO A 189 -13.95 -10.39 10.93
CA PRO A 189 -13.29 -9.41 11.79
C PRO A 189 -11.76 -9.43 11.64
N LEU A 190 -11.15 -8.25 11.54
CA LEU A 190 -9.69 -8.15 11.46
C LEU A 190 -9.07 -8.57 12.78
N ALA A 191 -8.16 -9.54 12.76
CA ALA A 191 -7.40 -9.87 13.95
C ALA A 191 -6.50 -8.68 14.34
N GLY A 192 -6.51 -8.30 15.62
CA GLY A 192 -5.83 -7.09 16.11
C GLY A 192 -4.33 -7.01 15.76
N LYS A 193 -3.66 -8.15 15.58
CA LYS A 193 -2.25 -8.20 15.14
C LYS A 193 -1.98 -7.56 13.78
N TYR A 194 -2.98 -7.46 12.90
CA TYR A 194 -2.85 -6.82 11.58
C TYR A 194 -3.10 -5.31 11.64
N LEU A 195 -3.75 -4.82 12.70
CA LEU A 195 -4.02 -3.41 12.89
C LEU A 195 -2.79 -2.74 13.50
N GLN A 196 -1.86 -2.34 12.63
CA GLN A 196 -0.62 -1.67 13.00
C GLN A 196 -0.66 -0.20 12.58
N PRO A 197 0.07 0.69 13.27
CA PRO A 197 0.28 2.05 12.80
C PRO A 197 0.90 2.05 11.40
N PRO A 198 0.43 2.90 10.46
CA PRO A 198 1.01 2.99 9.13
C PRO A 198 2.45 3.49 9.20
N TRP A 199 3.31 2.94 8.33
CA TRP A 199 4.71 3.32 8.27
C TRP A 199 4.89 4.76 7.75
N SER A 200 5.86 5.45 8.36
CA SER A 200 6.28 6.79 7.98
C SER A 200 7.81 6.83 7.94
N PRO A 201 8.42 7.26 6.83
CA PRO A 201 9.87 7.47 6.79
C PRO A 201 10.32 8.66 7.64
N LEU A 202 9.40 9.57 8.00
CA LEU A 202 9.72 10.86 8.63
C LEU A 202 9.61 10.83 10.16
N THR A 203 8.92 9.85 10.72
CA THR A 203 8.79 9.69 12.18
C THR A 203 9.56 8.46 12.64
N PRO A 204 10.26 8.51 13.78
CA PRO A 204 10.85 7.32 14.38
C PRO A 204 9.77 6.27 14.64
N SER A 205 10.09 4.99 14.42
CA SER A 205 9.21 3.89 14.80
C SER A 205 9.00 3.89 16.32
N PHE A 206 7.74 3.93 16.77
CA PHE A 206 7.37 3.85 18.19
C PHE A 206 7.82 2.56 18.89
N SER A 207 8.37 1.59 18.15
CA SER A 207 8.87 0.32 18.68
C SER A 207 10.18 0.43 19.45
N GLU A 208 10.88 1.57 19.43
CA GLU A 208 12.14 1.74 20.18
C GLU A 208 11.96 2.38 21.57
N SER A 209 10.75 2.75 21.98
CA SER A 209 10.51 3.47 23.23
C SER A 209 9.68 2.73 24.29
N SER A 210 9.41 1.43 24.14
CA SER A 210 8.50 0.71 25.06
C SER A 210 9.14 -0.29 26.02
N GLU A 211 10.46 -0.37 26.13
CA GLU A 211 11.10 -1.28 27.11
C GLU A 211 11.48 -0.63 28.45
N THR A 212 11.25 0.68 28.67
CA THR A 212 11.68 1.33 29.92
C THR A 212 10.62 2.05 30.76
N ASP A 213 9.36 2.19 30.32
CA ASP A 213 8.40 3.07 31.01
C ASP A 213 7.10 2.42 31.53
N ILE A 214 7.07 1.09 31.72
CA ILE A 214 5.88 0.42 32.33
C ILE A 214 6.02 0.21 33.85
N ASP A 215 7.19 0.42 34.44
CA ASP A 215 7.35 0.38 35.91
C ASP A 215 7.16 1.77 36.54
N CYS A 216 5.95 2.31 36.44
CA CYS A 216 5.52 3.36 37.38
C CYS A 216 3.99 3.39 37.58
N LYS A 217 3.60 2.88 38.76
CA LYS A 217 2.43 3.27 39.58
C LYS A 217 1.07 2.70 39.17
N ILE A 218 0.78 1.54 39.75
CA ILE A 218 -0.47 1.38 40.51
C ILE A 218 -0.10 0.84 41.89
N VAL A 219 -0.13 1.71 42.89
CA VAL A 219 -0.16 1.34 44.30
C VAL A 219 -1.51 1.85 44.79
N ASP A 220 -2.41 0.91 45.10
CA ASP A 220 -3.48 1.12 46.07
C ASP A 220 -2.95 0.75 47.47
#